data_AF-A0A0C2GIN5-F1
#
_entry.id   AF-A0A0C2GIN5-F1
#
_cell.length_a   1.000
_cell.length_b   1.000
_cell.length_c   1.000
_cell.angle_alpha   90.00
_cell.angle_beta   90.00
_cell.angle_gamma   90.00
#
_symmetry.space_group_name_H-M   'P 1'
#
loop_
_entity.id
_entity.type
_entity.pdbx_description
1 polymer ?
#
loop_
_entity_poly.entity_id
_entity_poly.type
_entity_poly.pdbx_seq_one_letter_code
_entity_poly.pdbx_strand_id
1 'polypeptide(L)'
;MRSEVGKISLDTVFREREQLNESIVAAINKAAEPWGIKCMRYEIRGLLLSDMHMPAKIQEAMQMQVEAERKKRAAILESEGHREAAINRAEGEKQAAILASEAMEAEQINVARGHAEALRIKAAARAEAIERIANALTQKGGDSAANLTVAEQYVTAFEKLAKESNTVVLPANLSEPSSMVAQALTLYENIAKKPAKQ
;
A
#
# COMPACT_ATOMS: atom_id res chain seq x y z
N MET A 1 -5.93 69.51 16.08
CA MET A 1 -6.12 68.61 14.92
C MET A 1 -4.79 68.21 14.26
N ARG A 2 -3.91 69.14 13.85
CA ARG A 2 -2.62 68.82 13.20
C ARG A 2 -1.60 68.04 14.08
N SER A 3 -1.56 68.26 15.40
CA SER A 3 -0.58 67.59 16.30
C SER A 3 -0.89 66.13 16.66
N GLU A 4 -2.14 65.68 16.54
CA GLU A 4 -2.51 64.28 16.86
C GLU A 4 -2.40 63.38 15.63
N VAL A 5 -2.70 63.92 14.44
CA VAL A 5 -2.58 63.19 13.16
C VAL A 5 -1.12 62.90 12.79
N GLY A 6 -0.15 63.72 13.23
CA GLY A 6 1.28 63.52 12.95
C GLY A 6 1.99 62.46 13.79
N LYS A 7 1.35 61.91 14.82
CA LYS A 7 1.95 60.91 15.73
C LYS A 7 1.69 59.46 15.30
N ILE A 8 0.82 59.26 14.31
CA ILE A 8 0.34 57.93 13.88
C ILE A 8 0.96 57.60 12.52
N SER A 9 1.51 56.40 12.37
CA SER A 9 2.05 55.92 11.08
C SER A 9 0.92 55.71 10.06
N LEU A 10 1.21 55.97 8.78
CA LEU A 10 0.23 55.92 7.69
C LEU A 10 -0.52 54.57 7.62
N ASP A 11 0.17 53.47 7.91
CA ASP A 11 -0.39 52.11 7.91
C ASP A 11 -1.44 51.90 9.01
N THR A 12 -1.16 52.43 10.21
CA THR A 12 -2.08 52.35 11.37
C THR A 12 -3.32 53.22 11.15
N VAL A 13 -3.19 54.38 10.50
CA VAL A 13 -4.33 55.27 10.17
C VAL A 13 -5.36 54.58 9.29
N PHE A 14 -4.93 53.70 8.36
CA PHE A 14 -5.87 52.97 7.50
C PHE A 14 -6.49 51.76 8.18
N ARG A 15 -5.75 51.08 9.07
CA ARG A 15 -6.20 49.85 9.73
C ARG A 15 -7.22 50.09 10.85
N GLU A 16 -7.14 51.24 11.52
CA GLU A 16 -7.88 51.51 12.78
C GLU A 16 -8.77 52.76 12.67
N ARG A 17 -9.59 52.85 11.61
CA ARG A 17 -10.50 53.98 11.40
C ARG A 17 -11.48 54.22 12.56
N GLU A 18 -11.97 53.16 13.18
CA GLU A 18 -12.94 53.27 14.28
C GLU A 18 -12.30 53.88 15.53
N GLN A 19 -11.11 53.38 15.89
CA GLN A 19 -10.37 53.85 17.06
C GLN A 19 -9.91 55.33 16.90
N LEU A 20 -9.57 55.73 15.69
CA LEU A 20 -9.24 57.12 15.37
C LEU A 20 -10.46 58.04 15.51
N ASN A 21 -11.64 57.60 15.02
CA ASN A 21 -12.86 58.38 15.14
C ASN A 21 -13.24 58.61 16.61
N GLU A 22 -13.18 57.58 17.44
CA GLU A 22 -13.46 57.67 18.88
C GLU A 22 -12.51 58.66 19.59
N SER A 23 -11.21 58.57 19.32
CA SER A 23 -10.20 59.46 19.90
C SER A 23 -10.44 60.93 19.53
N ILE A 24 -10.82 61.18 18.26
CA ILE A 24 -11.10 62.54 17.78
C ILE A 24 -12.39 63.09 18.39
N VAL A 25 -13.45 62.30 18.49
CA VAL A 25 -14.72 62.71 19.13
C VAL A 25 -14.48 63.08 20.60
N ALA A 26 -13.69 62.28 21.31
CA ALA A 26 -13.35 62.54 22.71
C ALA A 26 -12.58 63.87 22.86
N ALA A 27 -11.58 64.11 22.01
CA ALA A 27 -10.81 65.36 22.04
C ALA A 27 -11.65 66.61 21.72
N ILE A 28 -12.58 66.50 20.76
CA ILE A 28 -13.48 67.61 20.38
C ILE A 28 -14.47 67.90 21.51
N ASN A 29 -15.10 66.88 22.09
CA ASN A 29 -16.06 67.08 23.18
C ASN A 29 -15.43 67.73 24.41
N LYS A 30 -14.18 67.39 24.74
CA LYS A 30 -13.43 68.05 25.83
C LYS A 30 -13.20 69.55 25.60
N ALA A 31 -13.03 69.97 24.34
CA ALA A 31 -12.84 71.38 23.99
C ALA A 31 -14.17 72.13 23.83
N ALA A 32 -15.25 71.44 23.47
CA ALA A 32 -16.58 72.01 23.23
C ALA A 32 -17.45 72.14 24.50
N GLU A 33 -17.03 71.53 25.62
CA GLU A 33 -17.72 71.58 26.92
C GLU A 33 -18.05 73.00 27.42
N PRO A 34 -17.16 74.01 27.31
CA PRO A 34 -17.48 75.39 27.72
C PRO A 34 -18.50 76.08 26.81
N TRP A 35 -18.72 75.55 25.60
CA TRP A 35 -19.59 76.13 24.58
C TRP A 35 -20.97 75.45 24.57
N GLY A 36 -21.18 74.42 25.39
CA GLY A 36 -22.44 73.68 25.50
C GLY A 36 -22.79 72.84 24.27
N ILE A 37 -21.82 72.57 23.39
CA ILE A 37 -22.02 71.81 22.15
C ILE A 37 -21.50 70.38 22.34
N LYS A 38 -22.29 69.38 21.95
CA LYS A 38 -21.92 67.96 22.00
C LYS A 38 -21.81 67.37 20.60
N CYS A 39 -20.62 66.86 20.24
CA CYS A 39 -20.40 66.13 19.00
C CYS A 39 -20.85 64.68 19.18
N MET A 40 -21.85 64.25 18.42
CA MET A 40 -22.42 62.89 18.52
C MET A 40 -21.68 61.87 17.67
N ARG A 41 -21.17 62.29 16.51
CA ARG A 41 -20.43 61.43 15.59
C ARG A 41 -19.50 62.27 14.74
N TYR A 42 -18.26 61.85 14.66
CA TYR A 42 -17.30 62.38 13.71
C TYR A 42 -17.01 61.29 12.70
N GLU A 43 -17.37 61.54 11.45
CA GLU A 43 -16.88 60.75 10.33
C GLU A 43 -15.79 61.58 9.66
N ILE A 44 -14.64 60.96 9.39
CA ILE A 44 -13.68 61.51 8.43
C ILE A 44 -14.34 61.44 7.04
N ARG A 45 -15.23 62.39 6.76
CA ARG A 45 -15.69 62.71 5.41
C ARG A 45 -14.46 63.17 4.68
N GLY A 46 -14.02 62.35 3.73
CA GLY A 46 -12.74 62.45 3.03
C GLY A 46 -12.07 63.79 3.28
N LEU A 47 -11.11 63.80 4.23
CA LEU A 47 -10.05 64.80 4.27
C LEU A 47 -9.68 64.98 2.81
N LEU A 48 -10.04 66.13 2.26
CA LEU A 48 -10.05 66.36 0.83
C LEU A 48 -8.71 65.86 0.32
N LEU A 49 -8.84 64.78 -0.43
CA LEU A 49 -7.78 64.00 -1.02
C LEU A 49 -6.95 64.86 -1.98
N SER A 50 -7.26 66.15 -2.14
CA SER A 50 -6.44 67.15 -2.82
C SER A 50 -4.99 67.17 -2.32
N ASP A 51 -4.75 67.02 -1.01
CA ASP A 51 -3.39 67.10 -0.44
C ASP A 51 -2.73 65.73 -0.16
N MET A 52 -3.45 64.61 -0.31
CA MET A 52 -2.91 63.25 -0.07
C MET A 52 -3.43 62.20 -1.06
N HIS A 53 -3.50 62.51 -2.35
CA HIS A 53 -3.35 61.44 -3.33
C HIS A 53 -1.99 60.79 -3.07
N MET A 54 -1.98 59.54 -2.57
CA MET A 54 -0.75 58.76 -2.50
C MET A 54 -0.10 58.85 -3.88
N PRO A 55 1.13 59.40 -4.01
CA PRO A 55 1.76 59.59 -5.31
C PRO A 55 1.69 58.28 -6.09
N ALA A 56 1.31 58.32 -7.38
CA ALA A 56 1.07 57.12 -8.19
C ALA A 56 2.20 56.08 -8.08
N LYS A 57 3.44 56.54 -7.92
CA LYS A 57 4.63 55.71 -7.68
C LYS A 57 4.55 54.84 -6.41
N ILE A 58 3.96 55.34 -5.32
CA ILE A 58 3.82 54.58 -4.07
C ILE A 58 2.68 53.56 -4.18
N GLN A 59 1.58 53.90 -4.86
CA GLN A 59 0.49 52.96 -5.12
C GLN A 59 0.98 51.78 -5.98
N GLU A 60 1.75 52.09 -7.03
CA GLU A 60 2.34 51.09 -7.92
C GLU A 60 3.34 50.20 -7.17
N ALA A 61 4.23 50.78 -6.36
CA ALA A 61 5.18 50.02 -5.54
C ALA A 61 4.46 49.12 -4.52
N MET A 62 3.39 49.61 -3.90
CA MET A 62 2.58 48.83 -2.96
C MET A 62 1.84 47.68 -3.66
N GLN A 63 1.28 47.93 -4.85
CA GLN A 63 0.66 46.88 -5.67
C GLN A 63 1.68 45.80 -6.07
N MET A 64 2.86 46.19 -6.55
CA MET A 64 3.93 45.24 -6.88
C MET A 64 4.36 44.41 -5.66
N GLN A 65 4.45 45.02 -4.48
CA GLN A 65 4.80 44.32 -3.24
C GLN A 65 3.73 43.32 -2.82
N VAL A 66 2.45 43.70 -2.85
CA VAL A 66 1.33 42.82 -2.51
C VAL A 66 1.22 41.66 -3.51
N GLU A 67 1.40 41.92 -4.80
CA GLU A 67 1.44 40.87 -5.82
C GLU A 67 2.63 39.92 -5.63
N ALA A 68 3.82 40.44 -5.33
CA ALA A 68 4.99 39.61 -5.06
C ALA A 68 4.79 38.73 -3.82
N GLU A 69 4.19 39.27 -2.75
CA GLU A 69 3.88 38.48 -1.55
C GLU A 69 2.83 37.41 -1.83
N ARG A 70 1.78 37.73 -2.60
CA ARG A 70 0.78 36.76 -3.04
C ARG A 70 1.40 35.65 -3.88
N LYS A 71 2.25 36.00 -4.87
CA LYS A 71 2.96 35.02 -5.70
C LYS A 71 3.87 34.13 -4.86
N LYS A 72 4.60 34.70 -3.90
CA LYS A 72 5.44 33.94 -2.98
C LYS A 72 4.62 32.97 -2.13
N ARG A 73 3.51 33.42 -1.54
CA ARG A 73 2.63 32.57 -0.74
C ARG A 73 2.00 31.46 -1.57
N ALA A 74 1.55 31.76 -2.79
CA ALA A 74 1.00 30.77 -3.71
C ALA A 74 2.03 29.69 -4.06
N ALA A 75 3.27 30.08 -4.40
CA ALA A 75 4.33 29.14 -4.73
C ALA A 75 4.74 28.24 -3.55
N ILE A 76 4.75 28.78 -2.32
CA ILE A 76 5.01 27.99 -1.12
C ILE A 76 3.90 26.96 -0.91
N LEU A 77 2.64 27.39 -0.98
CA LEU A 77 1.49 26.52 -0.78
C LEU A 77 1.42 25.41 -1.84
N GLU A 78 1.73 25.72 -3.09
CA GLU A 78 1.81 24.74 -4.18
C GLU A 78 2.94 23.72 -3.94
N SER A 79 4.13 24.18 -3.53
CA SER A 79 5.25 23.30 -3.19
C SER A 79 4.94 22.40 -1.99
N GLU A 80 4.24 22.92 -0.98
CA GLU A 80 3.81 22.16 0.19
C GLU A 80 2.77 21.09 -0.22
N GLY A 81 1.78 21.47 -1.02
CA GLY A 81 0.78 20.54 -1.56
C GLY A 81 1.43 19.43 -2.41
N HIS A 82 2.42 19.75 -3.25
CA HIS A 82 3.16 18.74 -4.00
C HIS A 82 3.95 17.79 -3.10
N ARG A 83 4.60 18.31 -2.06
CA ARG A 83 5.35 17.50 -1.10
C ARG A 83 4.41 16.56 -0.34
N GLU A 84 3.30 17.06 0.18
CA GLU A 84 2.31 16.25 0.90
C GLU A 84 1.68 15.18 -0.02
N ALA A 85 1.33 15.54 -1.26
CA ALA A 85 0.80 14.60 -2.23
C ALA A 85 1.81 13.50 -2.62
N ALA A 86 3.12 13.82 -2.66
CA ALA A 86 4.17 12.84 -2.91
C ALA A 86 4.35 11.88 -1.72
N ILE A 87 4.32 12.40 -0.49
CA ILE A 87 4.39 11.61 0.75
C ILE A 87 3.20 10.65 0.84
N ASN A 88 1.98 11.16 0.68
CA ASN A 88 0.77 10.35 0.76
C ASN A 88 0.75 9.22 -0.28
N ARG A 89 1.24 9.49 -1.50
CA ARG A 89 1.38 8.44 -2.54
C ARG A 89 2.42 7.40 -2.14
N ALA A 90 3.60 7.82 -1.70
CA ALA A 90 4.66 6.90 -1.29
C ALA A 90 4.25 6.04 -0.08
N GLU A 91 3.53 6.61 0.89
CA GLU A 91 2.98 5.89 2.03
C GLU A 91 1.90 4.89 1.60
N GLY A 92 1.00 5.30 0.69
CA GLY A 92 0.00 4.41 0.11
C GLY A 92 0.63 3.23 -0.64
N GLU A 93 1.65 3.48 -1.47
CA GLU A 93 2.40 2.46 -2.20
C GLU A 93 3.13 1.51 -1.24
N LYS A 94 3.79 2.04 -0.21
CA LYS A 94 4.45 1.24 0.83
C LYS A 94 3.45 0.33 1.54
N GLN A 95 2.31 0.88 1.94
CA GLN A 95 1.28 0.13 2.65
C GLN A 95 0.67 -0.95 1.75
N ALA A 96 0.39 -0.62 0.48
CA ALA A 96 -0.10 -1.57 -0.50
C ALA A 96 0.89 -2.72 -0.74
N ALA A 97 2.19 -2.42 -0.85
CA ALA A 97 3.23 -3.43 -1.01
C ALA A 97 3.34 -4.38 0.20
N ILE A 98 3.24 -3.83 1.42
CA ILE A 98 3.24 -4.62 2.66
C ILE A 98 2.02 -5.55 2.68
N LEU A 99 0.82 -5.01 2.46
CA LEU A 99 -0.40 -5.80 2.45
C LEU A 99 -0.37 -6.89 1.36
N ALA A 100 0.16 -6.59 0.18
CA ALA A 100 0.31 -7.57 -0.88
C ALA A 100 1.27 -8.70 -0.49
N SER A 101 2.39 -8.38 0.16
CA SER A 101 3.35 -9.37 0.66
C SER A 101 2.72 -10.25 1.74
N GLU A 102 2.03 -9.66 2.71
CA GLU A 102 1.33 -10.38 3.78
C GLU A 102 0.23 -11.29 3.22
N ALA A 103 -0.54 -10.81 2.24
CA ALA A 103 -1.56 -11.59 1.57
C ALA A 103 -0.96 -12.81 0.84
N MET A 104 0.15 -12.62 0.13
CA MET A 104 0.85 -13.69 -0.57
C MET A 104 1.42 -14.74 0.40
N GLU A 105 1.96 -14.32 1.54
CA GLU A 105 2.41 -15.24 2.60
C GLU A 105 1.23 -16.04 3.17
N ALA A 106 0.15 -15.37 3.53
CA ALA A 106 -1.05 -16.01 4.06
C ALA A 106 -1.67 -17.00 3.07
N GLU A 107 -1.71 -16.65 1.78
CA GLU A 107 -2.18 -17.54 0.72
C GLU A 107 -1.31 -18.80 0.63
N GLN A 108 0.02 -18.66 0.58
CA GLN A 108 0.93 -19.80 0.53
C GLN A 108 0.78 -20.72 1.75
N ILE A 109 0.63 -20.16 2.94
CA ILE A 109 0.39 -20.93 4.16
C ILE A 109 -0.93 -21.69 4.06
N ASN A 110 -2.00 -21.05 3.59
CA ASN A 110 -3.31 -21.69 3.45
C ASN A 110 -3.29 -22.82 2.43
N VAL A 111 -2.62 -22.61 1.28
CA VAL A 111 -2.43 -23.65 0.26
C VAL A 111 -1.62 -24.82 0.83
N ALA A 112 -0.49 -24.55 1.47
CA ALA A 112 0.34 -25.59 2.10
C ALA A 112 -0.43 -26.38 3.17
N ARG A 113 -1.21 -25.70 4.01
CA ARG A 113 -2.09 -26.34 5.01
C ARG A 113 -3.17 -27.19 4.36
N GLY A 114 -3.82 -26.68 3.32
CA GLY A 114 -4.83 -27.43 2.55
C GLY A 114 -4.25 -28.70 1.95
N HIS A 115 -3.05 -28.63 1.37
CA HIS A 115 -2.35 -29.81 0.84
C HIS A 115 -1.96 -30.80 1.93
N ALA A 116 -1.41 -30.32 3.05
CA ALA A 116 -1.03 -31.18 4.17
C ALA A 116 -2.24 -31.91 4.76
N GLU A 117 -3.36 -31.22 4.94
CA GLU A 117 -4.57 -31.82 5.48
C GLU A 117 -5.20 -32.81 4.50
N ALA A 118 -5.24 -32.48 3.19
CA ALA A 118 -5.69 -33.41 2.17
C ALA A 118 -4.83 -34.68 2.13
N LEU A 119 -3.51 -34.54 2.27
CA LEU A 119 -2.59 -35.68 2.34
C LEU A 119 -2.83 -36.52 3.60
N ARG A 120 -3.04 -35.87 4.75
CA ARG A 120 -3.34 -36.55 6.02
C ARG A 120 -4.62 -37.37 5.93
N ILE A 121 -5.68 -36.79 5.37
CA ILE A 121 -6.96 -37.47 5.15
C ILE A 121 -6.78 -38.67 4.21
N LYS A 122 -6.08 -38.49 3.08
CA LYS A 122 -5.79 -39.58 2.14
C LYS A 122 -4.96 -40.69 2.77
N ALA A 123 -3.94 -40.34 3.56
CA ALA A 123 -3.08 -41.29 4.25
C ALA A 123 -3.86 -42.07 5.31
N ALA A 124 -4.70 -41.39 6.10
CA ALA A 124 -5.57 -42.03 7.09
C ALA A 124 -6.57 -43.00 6.44
N ALA A 125 -7.24 -42.56 5.37
CA ALA A 125 -8.15 -43.42 4.62
C ALA A 125 -7.44 -44.64 4.01
N ARG A 126 -6.20 -44.46 3.53
CA ARG A 126 -5.38 -45.55 3.00
C ARG A 126 -4.94 -46.52 4.09
N ALA A 127 -4.56 -46.03 5.27
CA ALA A 127 -4.22 -46.87 6.42
C ALA A 127 -5.43 -47.73 6.83
N GLU A 128 -6.61 -47.12 6.98
CA GLU A 128 -7.85 -47.83 7.29
C GLU A 128 -8.20 -48.87 6.22
N ALA A 129 -8.04 -48.52 4.94
CA ALA A 129 -8.26 -49.46 3.85
C ALA A 129 -7.30 -50.67 3.91
N ILE A 130 -6.01 -50.43 4.19
CA ILE A 130 -5.01 -51.50 4.34
C ILE A 130 -5.35 -52.40 5.52
N GLU A 131 -5.75 -51.85 6.67
CA GLU A 131 -6.19 -52.64 7.82
C GLU A 131 -7.40 -53.51 7.48
N ARG A 132 -8.39 -52.95 6.79
CA ARG A 132 -9.57 -53.71 6.33
C ARG A 132 -9.19 -54.84 5.37
N ILE A 133 -8.26 -54.60 4.44
CA ILE A 133 -7.76 -55.62 3.51
C ILE A 133 -6.99 -56.69 4.28
N ALA A 134 -6.09 -56.32 5.19
CA ALA A 134 -5.33 -57.28 6.01
C ALA A 134 -6.26 -58.21 6.81
N ASN A 135 -7.31 -57.64 7.42
CA ASN A 135 -8.33 -58.41 8.11
C ASN A 135 -9.09 -59.37 7.17
N ALA A 136 -9.40 -58.93 5.94
CA ALA A 136 -10.05 -59.78 4.94
C ALA A 136 -9.13 -60.91 4.43
N LEU A 137 -7.84 -60.65 4.25
CA LEU A 137 -6.86 -61.64 3.79
C LEU A 137 -6.59 -62.75 4.80
N THR A 138 -6.78 -62.47 6.10
CA THR A 138 -6.65 -63.46 7.17
C THR A 138 -7.75 -64.54 7.12
N GLN A 139 -8.82 -64.34 6.32
CA GLN A 139 -9.87 -65.34 6.11
C GLN A 139 -9.41 -66.46 5.15
N LYS A 140 -10.01 -67.66 5.27
CA LYS A 140 -9.62 -68.83 4.47
C LYS A 140 -9.73 -68.56 2.97
N GLY A 141 -8.60 -68.60 2.25
CA GLY A 141 -8.50 -68.34 0.82
C GLY A 141 -8.08 -66.91 0.44
N GLY A 142 -7.84 -66.03 1.41
CA GLY A 142 -7.42 -64.64 1.18
C GLY A 142 -6.08 -64.51 0.44
N ASP A 143 -5.08 -65.33 0.79
CA ASP A 143 -3.74 -65.27 0.18
C ASP A 143 -3.78 -65.55 -1.34
N SER A 144 -4.59 -66.52 -1.77
CA SER A 144 -4.78 -66.84 -3.18
C SER A 144 -5.49 -65.70 -3.95
N ALA A 145 -6.46 -65.03 -3.31
CA ALA A 145 -7.16 -63.88 -3.89
C ALA A 145 -6.28 -62.63 -3.98
N ALA A 146 -5.41 -62.39 -2.99
CA ALA A 146 -4.39 -61.33 -3.06
C ALA A 146 -3.46 -61.52 -4.24
N ASN A 147 -2.89 -62.73 -4.38
CA ASN A 147 -1.94 -63.03 -5.46
C ASN A 147 -2.55 -62.83 -6.85
N LEU A 148 -3.81 -63.24 -7.06
CA LEU A 148 -4.52 -62.98 -8.32
C LEU A 148 -4.74 -61.49 -8.57
N THR A 149 -5.14 -60.73 -7.54
CA THR A 149 -5.36 -59.28 -7.64
C THR A 149 -4.07 -58.52 -7.96
N VAL A 150 -2.95 -58.90 -7.35
CA VAL A 150 -1.64 -58.30 -7.66
C VAL A 150 -1.23 -58.61 -9.10
N ALA A 151 -1.46 -59.85 -9.58
CA ALA A 151 -1.20 -60.22 -10.95
C ALA A 151 -2.05 -59.41 -11.96
N GLU A 152 -3.34 -59.22 -11.68
CA GLU A 152 -4.22 -58.37 -12.49
C GLU A 152 -3.75 -56.91 -12.53
N GLN A 153 -3.37 -56.34 -11.36
CA GLN A 153 -2.83 -54.97 -11.30
C GLN A 153 -1.50 -54.84 -12.04
N TYR A 154 -0.63 -55.84 -11.95
CA TYR A 154 0.63 -55.87 -12.68
C TYR A 154 0.40 -55.88 -14.19
N VAL A 155 -0.50 -56.75 -14.68
CA VAL A 155 -0.86 -56.81 -16.11
C VAL A 155 -1.48 -55.50 -16.57
N THR A 156 -2.36 -54.88 -15.77
CA THR A 156 -2.99 -53.60 -16.10
C THR A 156 -1.98 -52.44 -16.11
N ALA A 157 -1.04 -52.42 -15.16
CA ALA A 157 0.03 -51.43 -15.12
C ALA A 157 0.98 -51.60 -16.32
N PHE A 158 1.29 -52.84 -16.67
CA PHE A 158 2.07 -53.18 -17.84
C PHE A 158 1.35 -52.78 -19.15
N GLU A 159 0.03 -52.95 -19.23
CA GLU A 159 -0.78 -52.49 -20.36
C GLU A 159 -0.70 -50.96 -20.55
N LYS A 160 -0.79 -50.19 -19.46
CA LYS A 160 -0.64 -48.72 -19.50
C LYS A 160 0.77 -48.30 -19.91
N LEU A 161 1.79 -48.98 -19.39
CA LEU A 161 3.19 -48.72 -19.72
C LEU A 161 3.51 -49.07 -21.19
N ALA A 162 2.91 -50.12 -21.72
CA ALA A 162 3.02 -50.53 -23.12
C ALA A 162 2.29 -49.58 -24.08
N LYS A 163 1.26 -48.86 -23.60
CA LYS A 163 0.57 -47.79 -24.36
C LYS A 163 1.36 -46.48 -24.40
N GLU A 164 2.10 -46.15 -23.34
CA GLU A 164 2.84 -44.88 -23.22
C GLU A 164 4.32 -44.97 -23.62
N SER A 165 4.95 -46.15 -23.58
CA SER A 165 6.37 -46.32 -23.96
C SER A 165 6.56 -47.38 -25.05
N ASN A 166 7.27 -47.01 -26.12
CA ASN A 166 7.53 -47.85 -27.30
C ASN A 166 8.81 -48.71 -27.18
N THR A 167 9.38 -48.80 -25.96
CA THR A 167 10.62 -49.56 -25.69
C THR A 167 10.44 -50.37 -24.41
N VAL A 168 9.86 -51.56 -24.54
CA VAL A 168 9.76 -52.54 -23.46
C VAL A 168 11.06 -53.35 -23.42
N VAL A 169 11.94 -53.05 -22.47
CA VAL A 169 13.11 -53.92 -22.18
C VAL A 169 12.67 -54.95 -21.16
N LEU A 170 12.37 -56.17 -21.62
CA LEU A 170 12.18 -57.31 -20.73
C LEU A 170 13.56 -57.77 -20.21
N PRO A 171 13.77 -57.89 -18.89
CA PRO A 171 14.96 -58.53 -18.35
C PRO A 171 15.01 -59.99 -18.82
N ALA A 172 16.13 -60.40 -19.41
CA ALA A 172 16.30 -61.76 -19.94
C ALA A 172 16.29 -62.86 -18.85
N ASN A 173 16.26 -62.51 -17.56
CA ASN A 173 16.21 -63.45 -16.44
C ASN A 173 15.21 -62.97 -15.36
N LEU A 174 13.99 -63.50 -15.43
CA LEU A 174 12.92 -63.29 -14.43
C LEU A 174 13.11 -64.14 -13.15
N SER A 175 14.19 -64.92 -13.07
CA SER A 175 14.39 -65.95 -12.04
C SER A 175 15.02 -65.42 -10.75
N GLU A 176 15.71 -64.27 -10.78
CA GLU A 176 16.45 -63.77 -9.61
C GLU A 176 16.22 -62.26 -9.35
N PRO A 177 15.52 -61.90 -8.26
CA PRO A 177 15.27 -60.52 -7.84
C PRO A 177 16.55 -59.69 -7.65
N SER A 178 17.65 -60.33 -7.27
CA SER A 178 18.96 -59.69 -7.01
C SER A 178 19.54 -59.03 -8.26
N SER A 179 19.37 -59.66 -9.43
CA SER A 179 19.91 -59.17 -10.70
C SER A 179 19.15 -57.95 -11.22
N MET A 180 17.84 -57.88 -10.94
CA MET A 180 17.00 -56.72 -11.25
C MET A 180 17.39 -55.50 -10.42
N VAL A 181 17.65 -55.70 -9.12
CA VAL A 181 18.06 -54.61 -8.22
C VAL A 181 19.45 -54.08 -8.62
N ALA A 182 20.38 -54.96 -9.00
CA ALA A 182 21.70 -54.55 -9.49
C ALA A 182 21.64 -53.78 -10.82
N GLN A 183 20.78 -54.19 -11.76
CA GLN A 183 20.56 -53.44 -13.02
C GLN A 183 19.86 -52.10 -12.78
N ALA A 184 18.89 -52.04 -11.87
CA ALA A 184 18.24 -50.79 -11.49
C ALA A 184 19.21 -49.83 -10.78
N LEU A 185 20.08 -50.34 -9.90
CA LEU A 185 21.11 -49.54 -9.21
C LEU A 185 22.17 -49.02 -10.17
N THR A 186 22.62 -49.83 -11.13
CA THR A 186 23.59 -49.37 -12.15
C THR A 186 22.99 -48.33 -13.10
N LEU A 187 21.70 -48.42 -13.42
CA LEU A 187 20.98 -47.37 -14.15
C LEU A 187 20.86 -46.10 -13.31
N TYR A 188 20.55 -46.21 -12.02
CA TYR A 188 20.53 -45.08 -11.09
C TYR A 188 21.92 -44.41 -10.98
N GLU A 189 22.99 -45.19 -10.84
CA GLU A 189 24.36 -44.67 -10.79
C GLU A 189 24.77 -43.98 -12.09
N ASN A 190 24.37 -44.52 -13.25
CA ASN A 190 24.67 -43.91 -14.55
C ASN A 190 23.87 -42.63 -14.81
N ILE A 191 22.65 -42.53 -14.28
CA ILE A 191 21.84 -41.31 -14.31
C ILE A 191 22.39 -40.28 -13.31
N ALA A 192 22.77 -40.70 -12.11
CA ALA A 192 23.36 -39.84 -11.08
C ALA A 192 24.77 -39.34 -11.42
N LYS A 193 25.54 -40.08 -12.22
CA LYS A 193 26.88 -39.68 -12.70
C LYS A 193 26.86 -38.70 -13.86
N LYS A 194 25.71 -38.28 -14.40
CA LYS A 194 25.66 -37.23 -15.43
C LYS A 194 25.81 -35.87 -14.73
N PRO A 195 27.00 -35.22 -14.75
CA PRO A 195 27.12 -33.88 -14.21
C PRO A 195 26.46 -32.93 -15.21
N ALA A 196 25.63 -32.03 -14.69
CA ALA A 196 25.16 -30.86 -15.41
C ALA A 196 26.32 -30.19 -16.14
N LYS A 197 26.27 -30.18 -17.47
CA LYS A 197 27.10 -29.30 -18.29
C LYS A 197 26.35 -28.88 -19.55
N GLN A 198 26.27 -27.55 -19.65
CA GLN A 198 25.80 -26.67 -20.73
C GLN A 198 24.30 -26.42 -20.79
#